data_AF-A0A7Y4S4I1-F1
#
_entry.id   AF-A0A7Y4S4I1-F1
#
_cell.length_a   1.000
_cell.length_b   1.000
_cell.length_c   1.000
_cell.angle_alpha   90.00
_cell.angle_beta   90.00
_cell.angle_gamma   90.00
#
_symmetry.space_group_name_H-M   'P 1'
#
loop_
_entity.id
_entity.type
_entity.pdbx_description
1 polymer ?
#
loop_
_entity_poly.entity_id
_entity_poly.type
_entity_poly.pdbx_seq_one_letter_code
_entity_poly.pdbx_strand_id
1 'polypeptide(L)'
;MKQLLIDSEISERLRGFISQRFQARGRFSALESVSGISASKWKNFFYKSQEATQELLLFWLENFPDDSIYQNGNQYINLLPLSKEVSSRLRELIDERFQARGRFSSLELASGIGASKWKNFYYGKQEATQALLQFWCQKFPESENWLVNGTWGAEFDRYPFNYPAPITSKSDVLSLADRLIWGINEWVNIQAADLYKYLSRSSNGEITAAEWEKVIHRDAEPTIQMIELVCKFRPYFTEWIITGATGAFPQADPTDSRSIERWNDYREMRFMTVKKRLPITDDNKSS
;
A
#
# COMPACT_ATOMS: atom_id res chain seq x y z
N MET A 1 4.09 16.17 -7.20
CA MET A 1 4.71 16.74 -8.43
C MET A 1 5.09 15.56 -9.31
N LYS A 2 4.71 15.54 -10.59
CA LYS A 2 5.08 14.44 -11.50
C LYS A 2 6.45 14.76 -12.10
N GLN A 3 7.38 13.82 -12.06
CA GLN A 3 8.65 13.90 -12.80
C GLN A 3 8.64 12.81 -13.87
N LEU A 4 9.31 13.05 -14.99
CA LEU A 4 9.50 11.99 -15.97
C LEU A 4 10.30 10.86 -15.33
N LEU A 5 9.91 9.61 -15.58
CA LEU A 5 10.73 8.46 -15.19
C LEU A 5 12.05 8.58 -15.96
N ILE A 6 13.17 8.55 -15.26
CA ILE A 6 14.49 8.51 -15.88
C ILE A 6 15.22 7.30 -15.33
N ASP A 7 15.45 6.33 -16.19
CA ASP A 7 16.30 5.18 -15.94
C ASP A 7 17.29 5.00 -17.09
N SER A 8 18.19 4.04 -16.93
CA SER A 8 19.20 3.73 -17.94
C SER A 8 18.58 3.31 -19.27
N GLU A 9 17.43 2.64 -19.26
CA GLU A 9 16.77 2.19 -20.48
C GLU A 9 16.23 3.37 -21.29
N ILE A 10 15.55 4.30 -20.63
CA ILE A 10 15.04 5.55 -21.22
C ILE A 10 16.20 6.39 -21.77
N SER A 11 17.29 6.51 -21.03
CA SER A 11 18.49 7.19 -21.50
C SER A 11 19.10 6.53 -22.75
N GLU A 12 19.22 5.21 -22.79
CA GLU A 12 19.73 4.49 -23.97
C GLU A 12 18.81 4.65 -25.18
N ARG A 13 17.48 4.59 -24.99
CA ARG A 13 16.51 4.84 -26.06
C ARG A 13 16.65 6.25 -26.63
N LEU A 14 16.72 7.25 -25.76
CA LEU A 14 16.91 8.65 -26.16
C LEU A 14 18.24 8.83 -26.94
N ARG A 15 19.34 8.19 -26.50
CA ARG A 15 20.62 8.18 -27.25
C ARG A 15 20.46 7.52 -28.63
N GLY A 16 19.67 6.45 -28.73
CA GLY A 16 19.31 5.79 -29.98
C GLY A 16 18.60 6.73 -30.94
N PHE A 17 17.55 7.42 -30.48
CA PHE A 17 16.78 8.36 -31.29
C PHE A 17 17.62 9.57 -31.75
N ILE A 18 18.46 10.12 -30.87
CA ILE A 18 19.43 11.16 -31.26
C ILE A 18 20.33 10.68 -32.40
N SER A 19 20.82 9.44 -32.31
CA SER A 19 21.70 8.88 -33.34
C SER A 19 21.01 8.69 -34.68
N GLN A 20 19.71 8.38 -34.67
CA GLN A 20 18.90 8.18 -35.87
C GLN A 20 18.53 9.51 -36.54
N ARG A 21 18.13 10.52 -35.75
CA ARG A 21 17.64 11.81 -36.30
C ARG A 21 18.77 12.76 -36.71
N PHE A 22 19.87 12.78 -35.96
CA PHE A 22 20.92 13.77 -36.16
C PHE A 22 22.20 13.13 -36.71
N GLN A 23 22.73 13.71 -37.79
CA GLN A 23 23.98 13.26 -38.39
C GLN A 23 25.15 13.32 -37.39
N ALA A 24 26.13 12.42 -37.53
CA ALA A 24 27.26 12.33 -36.60
C ALA A 24 28.03 13.66 -36.47
N ARG A 25 28.23 14.36 -37.60
CA ARG A 25 28.92 15.65 -37.63
C ARG A 25 27.93 16.77 -37.31
N GLY A 26 28.18 17.51 -36.24
CA GLY A 26 27.40 18.71 -35.88
C GLY A 26 26.10 18.47 -35.12
N ARG A 27 25.73 17.21 -34.79
CA ARG A 27 24.47 16.91 -34.06
C ARG A 27 24.23 17.75 -32.82
N PHE A 28 25.25 17.98 -32.01
CA PHE A 28 25.08 18.68 -30.74
C PHE A 28 24.88 20.18 -30.93
N SER A 29 25.51 20.79 -31.93
CA SER A 29 25.26 22.17 -32.32
C SER A 29 23.86 22.34 -32.91
N ALA A 30 23.40 21.35 -33.71
CA ALA A 30 22.04 21.33 -34.21
C ALA A 30 21.02 21.22 -33.05
N LEU A 31 21.23 20.28 -32.12
CA LEU A 31 20.41 20.13 -30.93
C LEU A 31 20.39 21.39 -30.06
N GLU A 32 21.54 22.03 -29.84
CA GLU A 32 21.63 23.29 -29.10
C GLU A 32 20.82 24.40 -29.77
N SER A 33 20.89 24.52 -31.10
CA SER A 33 20.12 25.54 -31.84
C SER A 33 18.61 25.38 -31.73
N VAL A 34 18.10 24.15 -31.59
CA VAL A 34 16.66 23.88 -31.49
C VAL A 34 16.15 23.81 -30.05
N SER A 35 16.99 23.36 -29.11
CA SER A 35 16.59 23.15 -27.71
C SER A 35 16.92 24.31 -26.78
N GLY A 36 17.89 25.15 -27.15
CA GLY A 36 18.52 26.10 -26.22
C GLY A 36 19.36 25.42 -25.13
N ILE A 37 19.45 24.09 -25.11
CA ILE A 37 20.27 23.32 -24.16
C ILE A 37 21.68 23.21 -24.72
N SER A 38 22.68 23.51 -23.90
CA SER A 38 24.05 23.62 -24.39
C SER A 38 24.56 22.34 -25.07
N ALA A 39 25.34 22.51 -26.14
CA ALA A 39 25.91 21.38 -26.88
C ALA A 39 26.78 20.48 -25.98
N SER A 40 27.45 21.07 -24.99
CA SER A 40 28.23 20.33 -23.99
C SER A 40 27.36 19.42 -23.13
N LYS A 41 26.16 19.87 -22.73
CA LYS A 41 25.23 19.05 -21.92
C LYS A 41 24.70 17.86 -22.73
N TRP A 42 24.31 18.10 -23.98
CA TRP A 42 23.95 17.02 -24.92
C TRP A 42 25.09 16.03 -25.13
N LYS A 43 26.32 16.53 -25.31
CA LYS A 43 27.51 15.70 -25.49
C LYS A 43 27.78 14.81 -24.29
N ASN A 44 27.72 15.36 -23.08
CA ASN A 44 27.93 14.61 -21.83
C ASN A 44 26.88 13.51 -21.65
N PHE A 45 25.62 13.81 -21.95
CA PHE A 45 24.54 12.81 -21.91
C PHE A 45 24.76 11.71 -22.96
N PHE A 46 25.06 12.10 -24.20
CA PHE A 46 25.17 11.18 -25.32
C PHE A 46 26.33 10.19 -25.15
N TYR A 47 27.49 10.66 -24.69
CA TYR A 47 28.68 9.81 -24.46
C TYR A 47 28.68 9.12 -23.08
N LYS A 48 27.50 8.88 -22.50
CA LYS A 48 27.32 8.14 -21.23
C LYS A 48 28.08 8.72 -20.03
N SER A 49 28.40 10.01 -20.06
CA SER A 49 28.99 10.70 -18.89
C SER A 49 27.92 11.10 -17.87
N GLN A 50 26.64 11.09 -18.26
CA GLN A 50 25.49 11.29 -17.38
C GLN A 50 24.23 10.62 -17.97
N GLU A 51 23.27 10.33 -17.10
CA GLU A 51 21.91 9.94 -17.47
C GLU A 51 21.12 11.13 -18.03
N ALA A 52 19.97 10.86 -18.67
CA ALA A 52 19.10 11.92 -19.14
C ALA A 52 18.67 12.81 -17.96
N THR A 53 18.43 14.08 -18.25
CA THR A 53 17.87 15.01 -17.26
C THR A 53 16.42 15.30 -17.64
N GLN A 54 15.62 15.78 -16.69
CA GLN A 54 14.22 16.16 -16.94
C GLN A 54 14.11 17.14 -18.10
N GLU A 55 15.00 18.12 -18.16
CA GLU A 55 15.07 19.11 -19.24
C GLU A 55 15.31 18.48 -20.61
N LEU A 56 16.25 17.53 -20.72
CA LEU A 56 16.55 16.83 -21.98
C LEU A 56 15.37 15.99 -22.45
N LEU A 57 14.71 15.29 -21.54
CA LEU A 57 13.55 14.44 -21.87
C LEU A 57 12.30 15.26 -22.19
N LEU A 58 12.02 16.33 -21.44
CA LEU A 58 10.91 17.24 -21.73
C LEU A 58 11.05 17.85 -23.12
N PHE A 59 12.24 18.42 -23.41
CA PHE A 59 12.53 18.94 -24.74
C PHE A 59 12.28 17.87 -25.82
N TRP A 60 12.76 16.64 -25.62
CA TRP A 60 12.62 15.60 -26.62
C TRP A 60 11.15 15.22 -26.85
N LEU A 61 10.39 15.01 -25.78
CA LEU A 61 8.98 14.63 -25.88
C LEU A 61 8.13 15.73 -26.54
N GLU A 62 8.47 17.00 -26.32
CA GLU A 62 7.77 18.14 -26.93
C GLU A 62 8.05 18.27 -28.43
N ASN A 63 9.26 17.95 -28.87
CA ASN A 63 9.71 18.21 -30.25
C ASN A 63 9.69 16.97 -31.15
N PHE A 64 9.69 15.76 -30.57
CA PHE A 64 9.71 14.48 -31.28
C PHE A 64 8.70 13.48 -30.68
N PRO A 65 7.39 13.80 -30.70
CA PRO A 65 6.36 12.97 -30.05
C PRO A 65 6.16 11.60 -30.71
N ASP A 66 6.66 11.42 -31.93
CA ASP A 66 6.66 10.15 -32.67
C ASP A 66 7.74 9.16 -32.15
N ASP A 67 8.75 9.65 -31.44
CA ASP A 67 9.72 8.80 -30.76
C ASP A 67 9.09 8.22 -29.50
N SER A 68 8.68 6.95 -29.59
CA SER A 68 8.08 6.20 -28.48
C SER A 68 9.12 5.84 -27.40
N ILE A 69 9.65 6.87 -26.70
CA ILE A 69 10.59 6.70 -25.59
C ILE A 69 9.99 5.78 -24.53
N TYR A 70 8.70 5.95 -24.23
CA TYR A 70 7.97 5.15 -23.27
C TYR A 70 7.06 4.17 -24.00
N GLN A 71 7.37 2.88 -23.95
CA GLN A 71 6.59 1.84 -24.63
C GLN A 71 5.33 1.39 -23.87
N ASN A 72 5.25 1.69 -22.56
CA ASN A 72 4.21 1.14 -21.67
C ASN A 72 3.35 2.21 -20.97
N GLY A 73 3.24 3.42 -21.55
CA GLY A 73 2.31 4.47 -21.08
C GLY A 73 2.68 5.20 -19.77
N ASN A 74 3.57 4.66 -18.93
CA ASN A 74 4.00 5.34 -17.70
C ASN A 74 5.19 6.27 -17.97
N GLN A 75 4.87 7.49 -18.43
CA GLN A 75 5.87 8.55 -18.68
C GLN A 75 6.36 9.23 -17.40
N TYR A 76 5.60 9.12 -16.32
CA TYR A 76 5.81 9.90 -15.10
C TYR A 76 5.96 8.99 -13.87
N ILE A 77 6.92 9.33 -13.01
CA ILE A 77 6.94 8.92 -11.62
C ILE A 77 6.20 9.95 -10.78
N ASN A 78 5.32 9.45 -9.90
CA ASN A 78 4.79 10.26 -8.82
C ASN A 78 5.92 10.47 -7.81
N LEU A 79 6.42 11.71 -7.70
CA LEU A 79 7.32 12.04 -6.61
C LEU A 79 6.55 12.06 -5.31
N LEU A 80 7.01 11.26 -4.37
CA LEU A 80 6.50 11.27 -3.01
C LEU A 80 7.01 12.55 -2.32
N PRO A 81 6.21 13.19 -1.46
CA PRO A 81 6.65 14.39 -0.75
C PRO A 81 7.88 14.07 0.10
N LEU A 82 8.93 14.88 -0.04
CA LEU A 82 10.12 14.81 0.81
C LEU A 82 9.96 15.85 1.92
N SER A 83 9.56 15.40 3.10
CA SER A 83 9.47 16.25 4.29
C SER A 83 10.04 15.53 5.51
N LYS A 84 10.33 16.30 6.57
CA LYS A 84 10.81 15.74 7.85
C LYS A 84 9.78 14.80 8.47
N GLU A 85 8.49 15.10 8.30
CA GLU A 85 7.38 14.26 8.76
C GLU A 85 7.38 12.93 8.03
N VAL A 86 7.52 12.92 6.70
CA VAL A 86 7.61 11.69 5.89
C VAL A 86 8.83 10.86 6.31
N SER A 87 9.98 11.49 6.54
CA SER A 87 11.17 10.82 7.09
C SER A 87 10.90 10.20 8.47
N SER A 88 10.17 10.88 9.36
CA SER A 88 9.82 10.34 10.68
C SER A 88 8.96 9.09 10.55
N ARG A 89 7.88 9.18 9.75
CA ARG A 89 6.94 8.07 9.55
C ARG A 89 7.62 6.87 8.90
N LEU A 90 8.53 7.08 7.95
CA LEU A 90 9.30 5.98 7.36
C LEU A 90 10.18 5.29 8.42
N ARG A 91 10.74 6.01 9.39
CA ARG A 91 11.52 5.39 10.49
C ARG A 91 10.61 4.55 11.39
N GLU A 92 9.43 5.06 11.75
CA GLU A 92 8.41 4.33 12.52
C GLU A 92 8.02 3.02 11.81
N LEU A 93 7.71 3.10 10.52
CA LEU A 93 7.39 1.94 9.69
C LEU A 93 8.53 0.90 9.61
N ILE A 94 9.78 1.36 9.57
CA ILE A 94 10.96 0.48 9.64
C ILE A 94 11.05 -0.19 11.02
N ASP A 95 10.76 0.55 12.10
CA ASP A 95 10.78 0.03 13.46
C ASP A 95 9.75 -1.07 13.69
N GLU A 96 8.53 -0.87 13.17
CA GLU A 96 7.44 -1.83 13.28
C GLU A 96 7.72 -3.13 12.53
N ARG A 97 8.31 -3.06 11.33
CA ARG A 97 8.45 -4.21 10.44
C ARG A 97 9.78 -4.95 10.55
N PHE A 98 10.85 -4.26 10.88
CA PHE A 98 12.19 -4.85 10.89
C PHE A 98 12.75 -4.90 12.30
N GLN A 99 13.13 -6.10 12.75
CA GLN A 99 13.79 -6.31 14.03
C GLN A 99 15.06 -5.46 14.16
N ALA A 100 15.34 -4.95 15.36
CA ALA A 100 16.48 -4.06 15.60
C ALA A 100 17.84 -4.66 15.16
N ARG A 101 18.03 -5.97 15.35
CA ARG A 101 19.24 -6.68 14.93
C ARG A 101 19.13 -7.07 13.45
N GLY A 102 20.07 -6.62 12.63
CA GLY A 102 20.16 -7.00 11.22
C GLY A 102 19.26 -6.22 10.25
N ARG A 103 18.38 -5.34 10.77
CA ARG A 103 17.49 -4.44 10.00
C ARG A 103 18.08 -3.90 8.70
N PHE A 104 19.26 -3.29 8.76
CA PHE A 104 19.84 -2.62 7.59
C PHE A 104 20.34 -3.60 6.54
N SER A 105 20.82 -4.78 6.94
CA SER A 105 21.17 -5.86 6.02
C SER A 105 19.91 -6.44 5.37
N SER A 106 18.83 -6.59 6.12
CA SER A 106 17.53 -7.04 5.57
C SER A 106 16.95 -6.02 4.59
N LEU A 107 17.02 -4.72 4.90
CA LEU A 107 16.59 -3.65 4.01
C LEU A 107 17.44 -3.59 2.73
N GLU A 108 18.76 -3.72 2.84
CA GLU A 108 19.66 -3.77 1.68
C GLU A 108 19.37 -4.98 0.78
N LEU A 109 19.18 -6.16 1.37
CA LEU A 109 18.81 -7.37 0.64
C LEU A 109 17.45 -7.20 -0.07
N ALA A 110 16.48 -6.57 0.59
CA ALA A 110 15.14 -6.40 0.04
C ALA A 110 15.06 -5.30 -1.03
N SER A 111 15.84 -4.22 -0.88
CA SER A 111 15.72 -3.02 -1.71
C SER A 111 16.82 -2.83 -2.75
N GLY A 112 17.95 -3.53 -2.62
CA GLY A 112 19.18 -3.26 -3.38
C GLY A 112 19.82 -1.90 -3.06
N ILE A 113 19.34 -1.18 -2.03
CA ILE A 113 19.87 0.11 -1.60
C ILE A 113 20.86 -0.15 -0.48
N GLY A 114 22.10 0.30 -0.64
CA GLY A 114 23.19 -0.01 0.29
C GLY A 114 22.83 0.24 1.76
N ALA A 115 23.20 -0.68 2.65
CA ALA A 115 22.86 -0.61 4.08
C ALA A 115 23.34 0.69 4.74
N SER A 116 24.45 1.26 4.27
CA SER A 116 24.97 2.56 4.72
C SER A 116 23.99 3.71 4.48
N LYS A 117 23.26 3.72 3.36
CA LYS A 117 22.23 4.72 3.05
C LYS A 117 21.04 4.57 3.99
N TRP A 118 20.55 3.34 4.20
CA TRP A 118 19.50 3.07 5.18
C TRP A 118 19.89 3.51 6.58
N LYS A 119 21.13 3.21 7.00
CA LYS A 119 21.68 3.60 8.31
C LYS A 119 21.74 5.12 8.48
N ASN A 120 22.26 5.83 7.48
CA ASN A 120 22.34 7.29 7.52
C ASN A 120 20.95 7.93 7.58
N PHE A 121 19.99 7.39 6.84
CA PHE A 121 18.60 7.87 6.86
C PHE A 121 17.94 7.64 8.22
N TYR A 122 18.05 6.41 8.73
CA TYR A 122 17.40 5.98 9.96
C TYR A 122 17.89 6.77 11.17
N TYR A 123 19.20 7.01 11.29
CA TYR A 123 19.78 7.79 12.40
C TYR A 123 19.72 9.32 12.17
N GLY A 124 18.96 9.81 11.19
CA GLY A 124 18.78 11.25 10.96
C GLY A 124 19.99 11.98 10.40
N LYS A 125 20.99 11.27 9.85
CA LYS A 125 22.13 11.88 9.15
C LYS A 125 21.77 12.36 7.75
N GLN A 126 20.71 11.80 7.16
CA GLN A 126 20.09 12.27 5.92
C GLN A 126 18.57 12.13 6.01
N GLU A 127 17.85 12.97 5.26
CA GLU A 127 16.40 12.82 5.05
C GLU A 127 16.09 11.65 4.12
N ALA A 128 14.82 11.24 4.05
CA ALA A 128 14.37 10.24 3.10
C ALA A 128 14.70 10.68 1.68
N THR A 129 15.16 9.76 0.84
CA THR A 129 15.35 9.99 -0.60
C THR A 129 14.19 9.36 -1.37
N GLN A 130 13.94 9.82 -2.60
CA GLN A 130 12.91 9.21 -3.46
C GLN A 130 13.10 7.70 -3.60
N ALA A 131 14.35 7.23 -3.75
CA ALA A 131 14.64 5.81 -3.86
C ALA A 131 14.19 5.01 -2.62
N LEU A 132 14.37 5.57 -1.41
CA LEU A 132 13.92 4.93 -0.17
C LEU A 132 12.40 4.87 -0.08
N LEU A 133 11.72 5.97 -0.43
CA LEU A 133 10.26 6.05 -0.39
C LEU A 133 9.61 5.20 -1.48
N GLN A 134 10.13 5.22 -2.70
CA GLN A 134 9.65 4.40 -3.82
C GLN A 134 9.79 2.92 -3.52
N PHE A 135 10.95 2.49 -3.00
CA PHE A 135 11.11 1.12 -2.54
C PHE A 135 10.04 0.77 -1.51
N TRP A 136 9.82 1.64 -0.52
CA TRP A 136 8.85 1.38 0.54
C TRP A 136 7.43 1.24 -0.01
N CYS A 137 6.95 2.20 -0.79
CA CYS A 137 5.61 2.17 -1.38
C CYS A 137 5.41 1.01 -2.34
N GLN A 138 6.45 0.63 -3.11
CA GLN A 138 6.38 -0.53 -4.00
C GLN A 138 6.32 -1.84 -3.21
N LYS A 139 7.07 -1.94 -2.12
CA LYS A 139 7.16 -3.17 -1.31
C LYS A 139 5.97 -3.32 -0.36
N PHE A 140 5.45 -2.21 0.16
CA PHE A 140 4.41 -2.13 1.19
C PHE A 140 3.35 -1.09 0.80
N PRO A 141 2.56 -1.36 -0.27
CA PRO A 141 1.57 -0.42 -0.78
C PRO A 141 0.52 -0.03 0.28
N GLU A 142 0.22 -0.91 1.23
CA GLU A 142 -0.71 -0.65 2.32
C GLU A 142 -0.27 0.49 3.26
N SER A 143 1.03 0.81 3.29
CA SER A 143 1.61 1.86 4.14
C SER A 143 1.84 3.18 3.38
N GLU A 144 1.59 3.23 2.07
CA GLU A 144 1.87 4.41 1.24
C GLU A 144 1.11 5.65 1.74
N ASN A 145 -0.19 5.52 2.02
CA ASN A 145 -0.98 6.67 2.45
C ASN A 145 -0.53 7.19 3.83
N TRP A 146 -0.18 6.30 4.77
CA TRP A 146 0.37 6.72 6.07
C TRP A 146 1.67 7.47 5.90
N LEU A 147 2.57 6.89 5.11
CA LEU A 147 3.88 7.46 4.83
C LEU A 147 3.74 8.87 4.23
N VAL A 148 2.93 9.03 3.18
CA VAL A 148 2.76 10.28 2.43
C VAL A 148 1.93 11.31 3.21
N ASN A 149 0.75 10.93 3.64
CA ASN A 149 -0.27 11.85 4.13
C ASN A 149 -0.37 11.90 5.65
N GLY A 150 0.28 11.00 6.38
CA GLY A 150 0.16 10.91 7.84
C GLY A 150 -1.21 10.43 8.27
N THR A 151 -1.92 9.79 7.36
CA THR A 151 -3.19 9.13 7.58
C THR A 151 -3.02 7.70 7.07
N TRP A 152 -3.24 6.70 7.91
CA TRP A 152 -3.45 5.36 7.37
C TRP A 152 -4.57 5.46 6.33
N GLY A 153 -4.43 4.74 5.20
CA GLY A 153 -5.31 4.80 4.03
C GLY A 153 -6.68 5.42 4.32
N ALA A 154 -7.02 6.50 3.61
CA ALA A 154 -8.37 7.04 3.58
C ALA A 154 -9.30 5.99 2.97
N GLU A 155 -9.71 5.05 3.81
CA GLU A 155 -10.88 4.21 3.73
C GLU A 155 -11.15 3.49 5.06
N PHE A 156 -10.27 3.50 6.07
CA PHE A 156 -10.64 2.99 7.42
C PHE A 156 -11.72 3.81 8.13
N ASP A 157 -11.87 5.09 7.81
CA ASP A 157 -12.97 5.91 8.34
C ASP A 157 -14.31 5.68 7.61
N ARG A 158 -14.30 5.03 6.43
CA ARG A 158 -15.51 4.68 5.65
C ARG A 158 -15.83 3.20 5.67
N TYR A 159 -14.83 2.36 5.90
CA TYR A 159 -15.01 0.93 6.08
C TYR A 159 -15.25 0.67 7.56
N PRO A 160 -16.34 0.01 7.92
CA PRO A 160 -16.68 -0.23 9.31
C PRO A 160 -15.86 -1.37 9.96
N PHE A 161 -14.75 -1.74 9.33
CA PHE A 161 -13.95 -2.92 9.62
C PHE A 161 -12.56 -2.50 10.10
N ASN A 162 -12.06 -3.21 11.11
CA ASN A 162 -10.72 -3.02 11.67
C ASN A 162 -9.63 -3.66 10.80
N TYR A 163 -9.99 -4.53 9.86
CA TYR A 163 -9.05 -5.23 8.99
C TYR A 163 -9.36 -5.00 7.49
N PRO A 164 -8.34 -4.81 6.63
CA PRO A 164 -8.56 -4.64 5.19
C PRO A 164 -9.23 -5.88 4.61
N ALA A 165 -10.12 -5.66 3.64
CA ALA A 165 -10.75 -6.75 2.90
C ALA A 165 -9.69 -7.70 2.33
N PRO A 166 -9.94 -9.02 2.34
CA PRO A 166 -9.00 -9.97 1.77
C PRO A 166 -8.95 -9.75 0.25
N ILE A 167 -7.79 -9.32 -0.25
CA ILE A 167 -7.57 -9.07 -1.67
C ILE A 167 -7.30 -10.40 -2.35
N THR A 168 -8.18 -10.81 -3.25
CA THR A 168 -7.87 -11.87 -4.20
C THR A 168 -7.12 -11.25 -5.37
N SER A 169 -5.94 -11.78 -5.71
CA SER A 169 -5.45 -11.63 -7.09
C SER A 169 -6.57 -12.12 -8.00
N LYS A 170 -6.81 -11.42 -9.12
CA LYS A 170 -8.00 -11.46 -10.00
C LYS A 170 -8.53 -12.85 -10.46
N SER A 171 -7.96 -13.97 -10.03
CA SER A 171 -8.34 -15.34 -10.38
C SER A 171 -8.70 -16.26 -9.20
N ASP A 172 -8.39 -15.91 -7.94
CA ASP A 172 -8.44 -16.89 -6.86
C ASP A 172 -9.69 -16.70 -5.99
N VAL A 173 -10.53 -17.74 -5.90
CA VAL A 173 -11.66 -17.78 -4.97
C VAL A 173 -11.11 -17.99 -3.56
N LEU A 174 -11.44 -17.11 -2.61
CA LEU A 174 -11.05 -17.27 -1.21
C LEU A 174 -11.54 -18.61 -0.67
N SER A 175 -10.67 -19.34 0.04
CA SER A 175 -11.07 -20.53 0.78
C SER A 175 -11.94 -20.16 1.99
N LEU A 176 -12.64 -21.15 2.54
CA LEU A 176 -13.35 -20.98 3.81
C LEU A 176 -12.39 -20.57 4.95
N ALA A 177 -11.18 -21.15 4.98
CA ALA A 177 -10.14 -20.77 5.91
C ALA A 177 -9.74 -19.29 5.75
N ASP A 178 -9.54 -18.80 4.53
CA ASP A 178 -9.19 -17.39 4.28
C ASP A 178 -10.25 -16.43 4.82
N ARG A 179 -11.53 -16.73 4.56
CA ARG A 179 -12.65 -15.92 5.01
C ARG A 179 -12.81 -15.96 6.52
N LEU A 180 -12.64 -17.14 7.13
CA LEU A 180 -12.68 -17.29 8.59
C LEU A 180 -11.52 -16.54 9.27
N ILE A 181 -10.29 -16.67 8.76
CA ILE A 181 -9.11 -15.96 9.26
C ILE A 181 -9.35 -14.44 9.18
N TRP A 182 -9.93 -13.95 8.09
CA TRP A 182 -10.32 -12.55 8.00
C TRP A 182 -11.33 -12.16 9.09
N GLY A 183 -12.37 -12.98 9.31
CA GLY A 183 -13.35 -12.77 10.38
C GLY A 183 -12.73 -12.77 11.78
N ILE A 184 -11.69 -13.58 12.01
CA ILE A 184 -10.90 -13.59 13.26
C ILE A 184 -10.11 -12.29 13.41
N ASN A 185 -9.43 -11.83 12.37
CA ASN A 185 -8.68 -10.57 12.41
C ASN A 185 -9.60 -9.36 12.61
N GLU A 186 -10.80 -9.39 12.05
CA GLU A 186 -11.83 -8.40 12.30
C GLU A 186 -12.38 -8.46 13.73
N TRP A 187 -12.33 -9.65 14.35
CA TRP A 187 -12.74 -9.86 15.73
C TRP A 187 -11.71 -9.41 16.75
N VAL A 188 -10.45 -9.80 16.54
CA VAL A 188 -9.41 -9.79 17.57
C VAL A 188 -8.23 -8.94 17.12
N ASN A 189 -7.94 -7.87 17.85
CA ASN A 189 -6.73 -7.06 17.66
C ASN A 189 -5.70 -7.39 18.76
N ILE A 190 -5.11 -8.58 18.69
CA ILE A 190 -4.17 -9.11 19.68
C ILE A 190 -2.94 -9.69 18.95
N GLN A 191 -1.75 -9.58 19.54
CA GLN A 191 -0.53 -10.18 19.00
C GLN A 191 -0.66 -11.71 18.86
N ALA A 192 0.00 -12.29 17.86
CA ALA A 192 -0.12 -13.71 17.50
C ALA A 192 0.09 -14.68 18.68
N ALA A 193 1.04 -14.40 19.58
CA ALA A 193 1.34 -15.26 20.73
C ALA A 193 0.18 -15.38 21.75
N ASP A 194 -0.70 -14.38 21.81
CA ASP A 194 -1.85 -14.35 22.71
C ASP A 194 -3.18 -14.63 21.99
N LEU A 195 -3.21 -14.52 20.66
CA LEU A 195 -4.38 -14.78 19.83
C LEU A 195 -4.96 -16.18 20.06
N TYR A 196 -4.13 -17.22 19.97
CA TYR A 196 -4.62 -18.61 20.08
C TYR A 196 -5.16 -18.94 21.47
N LYS A 197 -4.51 -18.40 22.51
CA LYS A 197 -4.99 -18.53 23.90
C LYS A 197 -6.32 -17.83 24.09
N TYR A 198 -6.47 -16.64 23.50
CA TYR A 198 -7.71 -15.89 23.54
C TYR A 198 -8.85 -16.66 22.86
N LEU A 199 -8.65 -17.13 21.62
CA LEU A 199 -9.65 -17.88 20.86
C LEU A 199 -10.07 -19.17 21.59
N SER A 200 -9.11 -19.89 22.16
CA SER A 200 -9.38 -21.09 22.95
C SER A 200 -10.24 -20.78 24.20
N ARG A 201 -9.95 -19.68 24.90
CA ARG A 201 -10.78 -19.22 26.02
C ARG A 201 -12.17 -18.80 25.57
N SER A 202 -12.30 -18.15 24.42
CA SER A 202 -13.59 -17.75 23.86
C SER A 202 -14.48 -18.94 23.48
N SER A 203 -13.87 -20.08 23.14
CA SER A 203 -14.56 -21.38 23.00
C SER A 203 -14.71 -22.15 24.33
N ASN A 204 -14.48 -21.53 25.49
CA ASN A 204 -14.47 -22.23 26.80
C ASN A 204 -13.53 -23.46 26.86
N GLY A 205 -12.47 -23.47 26.06
CA GLY A 205 -11.52 -24.58 25.96
C GLY A 205 -11.97 -25.74 25.05
N GLU A 206 -13.14 -25.66 24.41
CA GLU A 206 -13.61 -26.70 23.48
C GLU A 206 -12.74 -26.82 22.23
N ILE A 207 -12.15 -25.70 21.79
CA ILE A 207 -11.19 -25.63 20.70
C ILE A 207 -9.86 -25.21 21.30
N THR A 208 -8.83 -26.03 21.13
CA THR A 208 -7.51 -25.78 21.72
C THR A 208 -6.75 -24.71 20.97
N ALA A 209 -5.78 -24.07 21.63
CA ALA A 209 -4.89 -23.10 20.99
C ALA A 209 -4.14 -23.72 19.79
N ALA A 210 -3.73 -24.99 19.89
CA ALA A 210 -3.03 -25.69 18.82
C ALA A 210 -3.93 -25.97 17.59
N GLU A 211 -5.23 -26.17 17.80
CA GLU A 211 -6.18 -26.30 16.68
C GLU A 211 -6.40 -24.97 15.97
N TRP A 212 -6.53 -23.88 16.73
CA TRP A 212 -6.59 -22.52 16.16
C TRP A 212 -5.32 -22.16 15.39
N GLU A 213 -4.15 -22.52 15.92
CA GLU A 213 -2.86 -22.31 15.27
C GLU A 213 -2.80 -23.01 13.91
N LYS A 214 -3.19 -24.29 13.84
CA LYS A 214 -3.22 -25.05 12.58
C LYS A 214 -4.12 -24.40 11.53
N VAL A 215 -5.31 -23.97 11.90
CA VAL A 215 -6.25 -23.35 10.94
C VAL A 215 -5.74 -21.98 10.48
N ILE A 216 -5.19 -21.16 11.38
CA ILE A 216 -4.65 -19.84 11.04
C ILE A 216 -3.41 -19.97 10.14
N HIS A 217 -2.58 -20.99 10.35
CA HIS A 217 -1.45 -21.31 9.48
C HIS A 217 -1.82 -22.10 8.22
N ARG A 218 -3.10 -22.46 8.05
CA ARG A 218 -3.62 -23.24 6.91
C ARG A 218 -3.08 -24.67 6.84
N ASP A 219 -2.68 -25.21 7.98
CA ASP A 219 -2.31 -26.62 8.14
C ASP A 219 -3.54 -27.54 8.32
N ALA A 220 -4.73 -26.95 8.56
CA ALA A 220 -5.99 -27.67 8.69
C ALA A 220 -7.17 -26.81 8.22
N GLU A 221 -8.24 -27.48 7.77
CA GLU A 221 -9.53 -26.83 7.49
C GLU A 221 -10.25 -26.46 8.79
N PRO A 222 -11.00 -25.33 8.81
CA PRO A 222 -11.77 -24.93 9.98
C PRO A 222 -12.92 -25.89 10.28
N THR A 223 -13.15 -26.14 11.57
CA THR A 223 -14.31 -26.93 12.02
C THR A 223 -15.57 -26.08 12.08
N ILE A 224 -16.75 -26.73 12.10
CA ILE A 224 -18.03 -26.04 12.27
C ILE A 224 -18.05 -25.20 13.55
N GLN A 225 -17.50 -25.73 14.65
CA GLN A 225 -17.43 -25.04 15.95
C GLN A 225 -16.60 -23.74 15.87
N MET A 226 -15.50 -23.75 15.10
CA MET A 226 -14.70 -22.55 14.87
C MET A 226 -15.49 -21.49 14.11
N ILE A 227 -16.22 -21.91 13.08
CA ILE A 227 -17.06 -21.02 12.26
C ILE A 227 -18.19 -20.44 13.11
N GLU A 228 -18.91 -21.28 13.85
CA GLU A 228 -19.99 -20.86 14.76
C GLU A 228 -19.49 -19.85 15.79
N LEU A 229 -18.31 -20.07 16.38
CA LEU A 229 -17.71 -19.15 17.33
C LEU A 229 -17.46 -17.78 16.69
N VAL A 230 -16.76 -17.74 15.56
CA VAL A 230 -16.45 -16.47 14.88
C VAL A 230 -17.73 -15.76 14.45
N CYS A 231 -18.67 -16.47 13.84
CA CYS A 231 -19.95 -15.92 13.40
C CYS A 231 -20.81 -15.43 14.58
N LYS A 232 -20.71 -16.03 15.77
CA LYS A 232 -21.36 -15.52 16.99
C LYS A 232 -20.83 -14.14 17.39
N PHE A 233 -19.53 -13.89 17.25
CA PHE A 233 -18.90 -12.61 17.56
C PHE A 233 -18.94 -11.61 16.39
N ARG A 234 -19.16 -12.10 15.16
CA ARG A 234 -19.18 -11.33 13.91
C ARG A 234 -20.38 -11.72 13.04
N PRO A 235 -21.63 -11.54 13.54
CA PRO A 235 -22.84 -12.10 12.91
C PRO A 235 -23.20 -11.49 11.55
N TYR A 236 -22.64 -10.32 11.22
CA TYR A 236 -22.88 -9.64 9.94
C TYR A 236 -22.05 -10.19 8.79
N PHE A 237 -21.11 -11.11 9.06
CA PHE A 237 -20.29 -11.74 8.03
C PHE A 237 -20.55 -13.24 7.88
N THR A 238 -21.53 -13.79 8.60
CA THR A 238 -21.81 -15.22 8.62
C THR A 238 -22.01 -15.79 7.21
N GLU A 239 -22.86 -15.14 6.42
CA GLU A 239 -23.17 -15.59 5.05
C GLU A 239 -21.94 -15.52 4.15
N TRP A 240 -21.18 -14.42 4.24
CA TRP A 240 -19.96 -14.25 3.48
C TRP A 240 -18.87 -15.25 3.89
N ILE A 241 -18.65 -15.47 5.19
CA ILE A 241 -17.66 -16.44 5.69
C ILE A 241 -17.95 -17.82 5.11
N ILE A 242 -19.22 -18.25 5.17
CA ILE A 242 -19.62 -19.58 4.73
C ILE A 242 -19.57 -19.69 3.20
N THR A 243 -20.17 -18.73 2.49
CA THR A 243 -20.49 -18.89 1.05
C THR A 243 -19.54 -18.13 0.12
N GLY A 244 -18.80 -17.15 0.63
CA GLY A 244 -17.96 -16.24 -0.15
C GLY A 244 -18.72 -15.10 -0.83
N ALA A 245 -20.02 -14.97 -0.58
CA ALA A 245 -20.85 -13.89 -1.09
C ALA A 245 -21.98 -13.56 -0.10
N THR A 246 -22.71 -12.48 -0.34
CA THR A 246 -23.93 -12.16 0.44
C THR A 246 -25.11 -11.90 -0.47
N GLY A 247 -26.22 -12.60 -0.25
CA GLY A 247 -27.49 -12.35 -0.91
C GLY A 247 -28.49 -11.59 -0.04
N ALA A 248 -28.32 -11.61 1.28
CA ALA A 248 -29.32 -11.09 2.22
C ALA A 248 -28.81 -9.95 3.11
N PHE A 249 -29.68 -8.98 3.36
CA PHE A 249 -29.46 -7.94 4.36
C PHE A 249 -29.80 -8.47 5.76
N PRO A 250 -29.04 -8.13 6.83
CA PRO A 250 -27.96 -7.14 6.92
C PRO A 250 -26.53 -7.72 6.81
N GLN A 251 -26.30 -8.75 5.99
CA GLN A 251 -24.94 -9.29 5.80
C GLN A 251 -24.07 -8.35 4.96
N ALA A 252 -22.77 -8.35 5.25
CA ALA A 252 -21.78 -7.58 4.53
C ALA A 252 -20.78 -8.49 3.83
N ASP A 253 -20.52 -8.18 2.57
CA ASP A 253 -19.39 -8.71 1.82
C ASP A 253 -18.27 -7.67 1.86
N PRO A 254 -17.16 -7.91 2.58
CA PRO A 254 -16.06 -6.96 2.68
C PRO A 254 -15.33 -6.77 1.34
N THR A 255 -15.56 -7.62 0.34
CA THR A 255 -14.95 -7.54 -0.99
C THR A 255 -15.82 -6.81 -2.03
N ASP A 256 -17.08 -6.49 -1.70
CA ASP A 256 -18.02 -5.77 -2.57
C ASP A 256 -18.37 -4.39 -1.99
N SER A 257 -17.87 -3.33 -2.63
CA SER A 257 -18.12 -1.95 -2.21
C SER A 257 -19.62 -1.59 -2.11
N ARG A 258 -20.50 -2.19 -2.93
CA ARG A 258 -21.95 -1.95 -2.85
C ARG A 258 -22.58 -2.65 -1.66
N SER A 259 -22.05 -3.81 -1.26
CA SER A 259 -22.47 -4.50 -0.04
C SER A 259 -22.14 -3.66 1.19
N ILE A 260 -20.95 -3.05 1.20
CA ILE A 260 -20.45 -2.21 2.30
C ILE A 260 -21.24 -0.92 2.44
N GLU A 261 -21.57 -0.25 1.33
CA GLU A 261 -22.41 0.95 1.33
C GLU A 261 -23.79 0.66 1.95
N ARG A 262 -24.46 -0.41 1.50
CA ARG A 262 -25.75 -0.85 2.08
C ARG A 262 -25.65 -1.16 3.57
N TRP A 263 -24.56 -1.78 3.99
CA TRP A 263 -24.34 -2.09 5.41
C TRP A 263 -24.09 -0.82 6.24
N ASN A 264 -23.40 0.19 5.68
CA ASN A 264 -23.21 1.48 6.36
C ASN A 264 -24.54 2.20 6.56
N ASP A 265 -25.41 2.24 5.55
CA ASP A 265 -26.76 2.80 5.66
C ASP A 265 -27.56 2.10 6.77
N TYR A 266 -27.49 0.77 6.86
CA TYR A 266 -28.10 0.00 7.93
C TYR A 266 -27.62 0.43 9.32
N ARG A 267 -26.29 0.50 9.46
CA ARG A 267 -25.63 0.85 10.73
C ARG A 267 -26.09 2.22 11.18
N GLU A 268 -26.10 3.21 10.29
CA GLU A 268 -26.54 4.58 10.58
C GLU A 268 -28.02 4.65 10.98
N MET A 269 -28.90 3.96 10.24
CA MET A 269 -30.33 3.87 10.59
C MET A 269 -30.56 3.27 11.98
N ARG A 270 -29.80 2.21 12.33
CA ARG A 270 -29.87 1.57 13.64
C ARG A 270 -29.40 2.50 14.75
N PHE A 271 -28.28 3.21 14.56
CA PHE A 271 -27.79 4.18 15.53
C PHE A 271 -28.80 5.30 15.78
N MET A 272 -29.45 5.81 14.73
CA MET A 272 -30.48 6.85 14.85
C MET A 272 -31.74 6.35 15.57
N THR A 273 -32.13 5.09 15.38
CA THR A 273 -33.27 4.48 16.06
C THR A 273 -32.99 4.25 17.55
N VAL A 274 -31.75 3.88 17.91
CA VAL A 274 -31.34 3.74 19.32
C VAL A 274 -31.28 5.10 20.02
N LYS A 275 -30.71 6.13 19.39
CA LYS A 275 -30.67 7.51 19.95
C LYS A 275 -32.06 8.07 20.23
N LYS A 276 -33.05 7.80 19.36
CA LYS A 276 -34.45 8.24 19.57
C LYS A 276 -35.17 7.53 20.73
N ARG A 277 -34.65 6.39 21.20
CA ARG A 277 -35.27 5.58 22.29
C ARG A 277 -34.65 5.82 23.66
N LEU A 278 -33.53 6.53 23.75
CA LEU A 278 -32.94 6.93 25.03
C LEU A 278 -33.61 8.24 25.47
N PRO A 279 -34.37 8.26 26.59
CA PRO A 279 -34.86 9.51 27.14
C PRO A 279 -33.67 10.40 27.49
N ILE A 280 -33.70 11.64 27.03
CA ILE A 280 -32.80 12.69 27.50
C ILE A 280 -33.15 12.87 28.99
N THR A 281 -32.37 12.29 29.88
CA THR A 281 -32.42 12.64 31.29
C THR A 281 -31.83 14.05 31.40
N ASP A 282 -32.70 15.05 31.42
CA ASP A 282 -32.36 16.41 31.80
C ASP A 282 -31.97 16.42 33.28
N ASP A 283 -30.71 16.08 33.55
CA ASP A 283 -30.03 16.46 34.79
C ASP A 283 -29.70 17.95 34.71
N ASN A 284 -30.73 18.78 34.87
CA ASN A 284 -30.57 20.19 35.22
C ASN A 284 -31.68 20.61 36.21
N LYS A 285 -31.55 20.12 37.44
CA LYS A 285 -31.94 20.91 38.61
C LYS A 285 -30.69 21.63 39.14
N SER A 286 -30.68 22.95 39.02
CA SER A 286 -29.94 23.85 39.92
C SER A 286 -30.49 25.27 39.76
N SER A 287 -31.58 25.55 40.47
CA SER A 287 -31.95 26.87 41.01
C SER A 287 -32.88 26.64 42.19
#